data_AF-A0A1G7SIZ7-F1
#
_entry.id   AF-A0A1G7SIZ7-F1
#
_cell.length_a   1.000
_cell.length_b   1.000
_cell.length_c   1.000
_cell.angle_alpha   90.00
_cell.angle_beta   90.00
_cell.angle_gamma   90.00
#
_symmetry.space_group_name_H-M   'P 1'
#
loop_
_entity.id
_entity.type
_entity.pdbx_description
1 polymer ?
#
loop_
_entity_poly.entity_id
_entity_poly.type
_entity_poly.pdbx_seq_one_letter_code
_entity_poly.pdbx_strand_id
1 'polypeptide(L)'
;MSNVVATLPKSSDVSLWTEEEKALVEAAGLVHTDARSGTKTLAERATVAAFLQHCARTGLDPIARQIYSIARKSKGQLKWQIQISIDGARLVAERTGQYEGQTTPEFTADGITWTQVWLSSEPPKAARVGVYRRGFREALYAVALWDAYVQTKDEWENGSRTGKVIVSDMWQKMGPLMLAKCAEMLALRKAFPQDLSGLYSSEEMAQATPPAAQEQPVSSDARGAAAVNPPSADAPAPEARAPQKDWLKLANAAKSKDELRPIFQEAQAAGDLNVALGDGRELGAYLWELRDSLPDHTPSEDVVDAVVVDDDTPVTEWTTAKIPNGDDA
;
A
#
# COMPACT_ATOMS: atom_id res chain seq x y z
N MET A 1 -8.54 -26.52 -27.64
CA MET A 1 -9.92 -26.02 -27.85
C MET A 1 -9.84 -24.51 -27.88
N SER A 2 -10.36 -23.87 -28.92
CA SER A 2 -10.29 -22.41 -29.07
C SER A 2 -11.14 -21.77 -27.98
N ASN A 3 -10.51 -21.17 -26.98
CA ASN A 3 -11.19 -20.39 -25.95
C ASN A 3 -11.85 -19.21 -26.65
N VAL A 4 -13.17 -19.28 -26.83
CA VAL A 4 -13.98 -18.09 -27.06
C VAL A 4 -14.01 -17.36 -25.72
N VAL A 5 -12.94 -16.62 -25.41
CA VAL A 5 -13.02 -15.51 -24.45
C VAL A 5 -14.19 -14.68 -24.93
N ALA A 6 -15.21 -14.46 -24.10
CA ALA A 6 -16.26 -13.49 -24.41
C ALA A 6 -15.54 -12.21 -24.84
N THR A 7 -15.64 -11.87 -26.13
CA THR A 7 -14.71 -10.91 -26.72
C THR A 7 -15.00 -9.55 -26.14
N LEU A 8 -14.20 -9.17 -25.13
CA LEU A 8 -14.11 -7.80 -24.67
C LEU A 8 -13.88 -6.90 -25.90
N PRO A 9 -14.42 -5.68 -25.88
CA PRO A 9 -14.23 -4.77 -27.00
C PRO A 9 -12.74 -4.59 -27.31
N LYS A 10 -12.40 -4.62 -28.60
CA LYS A 10 -11.01 -4.44 -29.06
C LYS A 10 -10.56 -2.98 -29.04
N SER A 11 -11.52 -2.06 -29.00
CA SER A 11 -11.28 -0.62 -28.93
C SER A 11 -11.60 -0.10 -27.53
N SER A 12 -10.82 0.87 -27.05
CA SER A 12 -11.17 1.64 -25.85
C SER A 12 -12.22 2.73 -26.11
N ASP A 13 -12.59 2.94 -27.38
CA ASP A 13 -13.55 3.97 -27.79
C ASP A 13 -14.98 3.45 -27.68
N VAL A 14 -15.73 4.00 -26.72
CA VAL A 14 -17.09 3.63 -26.37
C VAL A 14 -18.08 3.85 -27.52
N SER A 15 -17.81 4.82 -28.40
CA SER A 15 -18.67 5.10 -29.55
C SER A 15 -18.68 3.97 -30.58
N LEU A 16 -17.65 3.10 -30.55
CA LEU A 16 -17.50 1.97 -31.45
C LEU A 16 -18.06 0.66 -30.87
N TRP A 17 -18.58 0.68 -29.64
CA TRP A 17 -19.05 -0.52 -28.97
C TRP A 17 -20.50 -0.84 -29.32
N THR A 18 -20.74 -2.13 -29.57
CA THR A 18 -22.07 -2.73 -29.62
C THR A 18 -22.73 -2.74 -28.24
N GLU A 19 -24.05 -2.91 -28.18
CA GLU A 19 -24.78 -3.05 -26.91
C GLU A 19 -24.32 -4.27 -26.10
N GLU A 20 -23.92 -5.35 -26.79
CA GLU A 20 -23.34 -6.54 -26.15
C GLU A 20 -21.98 -6.23 -25.51
N GLU A 21 -21.10 -5.51 -26.21
CA GLU A 21 -19.80 -5.08 -25.66
C GLU A 21 -19.97 -4.13 -24.47
N LYS A 22 -20.95 -3.23 -24.49
CA LYS A 22 -21.27 -2.36 -23.34
C LYS A 22 -21.71 -3.18 -22.13
N ALA A 23 -22.57 -4.18 -22.33
CA ALA A 23 -23.01 -5.08 -21.26
C ALA A 23 -21.85 -5.90 -20.68
N LEU A 24 -20.93 -6.38 -21.53
CA LEU A 24 -19.72 -7.10 -21.11
C LEU A 24 -18.76 -6.21 -20.32
N VAL A 25 -18.59 -4.95 -20.73
CA VAL A 25 -17.76 -3.98 -20.01
C VAL A 25 -18.35 -3.64 -18.64
N GLU A 26 -19.67 -3.50 -18.54
CA GLU A 26 -20.36 -3.35 -17.26
C GLU A 26 -20.13 -4.57 -16.37
N ALA A 27 -20.29 -5.78 -16.91
CA ALA A 27 -20.02 -7.04 -16.18
C ALA A 27 -18.54 -7.18 -15.77
N ALA A 28 -17.61 -6.64 -16.55
CA ALA A 28 -16.19 -6.61 -16.25
C ALA A 28 -15.78 -5.60 -15.15
N GLY A 29 -16.76 -4.84 -14.62
CA GLY A 29 -16.54 -3.89 -13.54
C GLY A 29 -16.01 -2.53 -13.98
N LEU A 30 -16.02 -2.20 -15.28
CA LEU A 30 -15.58 -0.89 -15.78
C LEU A 30 -16.66 0.20 -15.67
N VAL A 31 -17.81 -0.12 -15.06
CA VAL A 31 -18.89 0.83 -14.77
C VAL A 31 -19.14 0.85 -13.27
N HIS A 32 -19.12 2.05 -12.69
CA HIS A 32 -19.41 2.29 -11.27
C HIS A 32 -20.86 2.74 -11.16
N THR A 33 -21.64 2.08 -10.31
CA THR A 33 -23.00 2.51 -9.98
C THR A 33 -22.99 3.17 -8.61
N ASP A 34 -23.37 4.44 -8.55
CA ASP A 34 -23.53 5.15 -7.27
C ASP A 34 -24.70 4.54 -6.49
N ALA A 35 -24.45 4.09 -5.26
CA ALA A 35 -25.44 3.40 -4.46
C ALA A 35 -26.63 4.29 -4.03
N ARG A 36 -26.48 5.62 -4.00
CA ARG A 36 -27.53 6.55 -3.60
C ARG A 36 -28.33 7.05 -4.80
N SER A 37 -27.64 7.48 -5.86
CA SER A 37 -28.30 8.07 -7.03
C SER A 37 -28.61 7.07 -8.15
N GLY A 38 -28.05 5.85 -8.09
CA GLY A 38 -28.13 4.86 -9.17
C GLY A 38 -27.39 5.28 -10.45
N THR A 39 -26.65 6.39 -10.41
CA THR A 39 -25.95 6.91 -11.60
C THR A 39 -24.82 5.97 -11.97
N LYS A 40 -24.79 5.55 -13.24
CA LYS A 40 -23.72 4.74 -13.81
C LYS A 40 -22.64 5.66 -14.38
N THR A 41 -21.40 5.46 -13.95
CA THR A 41 -20.22 6.16 -14.44
C THR A 41 -19.26 5.17 -15.04
N LEU A 42 -19.01 5.29 -16.34
CA LEU A 42 -18.03 4.47 -17.05
C LEU A 42 -16.61 4.94 -16.73
N ALA A 43 -15.67 4.00 -16.65
CA ALA A 43 -14.25 4.28 -16.54
C ALA A 43 -13.73 5.12 -17.72
N GLU A 44 -12.72 5.95 -17.46
CA GLU A 44 -12.14 6.76 -18.54
C GLU A 44 -11.45 5.90 -19.61
N ARG A 45 -11.36 6.43 -20.83
CA ARG A 45 -10.77 5.72 -21.97
C ARG A 45 -9.39 5.14 -21.69
N ALA A 46 -8.55 5.87 -20.94
CA ALA A 46 -7.21 5.40 -20.55
C ALA A 46 -7.27 4.16 -19.63
N THR A 47 -8.16 4.17 -18.64
CA THR A 47 -8.39 3.03 -17.73
C THR A 47 -8.94 1.82 -18.50
N VAL A 48 -9.91 2.04 -19.39
CA VAL A 48 -10.44 0.98 -20.25
C VAL A 48 -9.34 0.39 -21.14
N ALA A 49 -8.54 1.22 -21.79
CA ALA A 49 -7.43 0.77 -22.63
C ALA A 49 -6.40 -0.06 -21.83
N ALA A 50 -6.02 0.42 -20.65
CA ALA A 50 -5.11 -0.30 -19.75
C ALA A 50 -5.69 -1.66 -19.34
N PHE A 51 -6.96 -1.71 -18.94
CA PHE A 51 -7.65 -2.93 -18.55
C PHE A 51 -7.69 -3.96 -19.69
N LEU A 52 -8.10 -3.55 -20.88
CA LEU A 52 -8.13 -4.41 -22.05
C LEU A 52 -6.74 -4.94 -22.40
N GLN A 53 -5.70 -4.10 -22.30
CA GLN A 53 -4.31 -4.52 -22.51
C GLN A 53 -3.85 -5.54 -21.46
N HIS A 54 -4.24 -5.38 -20.20
CA HIS A 54 -3.94 -6.38 -19.16
C HIS A 54 -4.65 -7.71 -19.46
N CYS A 55 -5.94 -7.70 -19.80
CA CYS A 55 -6.67 -8.90 -20.20
C CYS A 55 -6.02 -9.59 -21.41
N ALA A 56 -5.66 -8.83 -22.45
CA ALA A 56 -5.03 -9.37 -23.65
C ALA A 56 -3.64 -9.97 -23.39
N ARG A 57 -2.79 -9.28 -22.61
CA ARG A 57 -1.43 -9.74 -22.29
C ARG A 57 -1.42 -10.99 -21.42
N THR A 58 -2.33 -11.07 -20.46
CA THR A 58 -2.32 -12.13 -19.42
C THR A 58 -3.29 -13.27 -19.74
N GLY A 59 -4.23 -13.04 -20.65
CA GLY A 59 -5.34 -13.94 -20.93
C GLY A 59 -6.32 -14.07 -19.76
N LEU A 60 -6.31 -13.14 -18.80
CA LEU A 60 -7.25 -13.16 -17.69
C LEU A 60 -8.64 -12.73 -18.14
N ASP A 61 -9.64 -13.45 -17.62
CA ASP A 61 -11.05 -13.26 -17.95
C ASP A 61 -11.77 -12.51 -16.81
N PRO A 62 -12.31 -11.30 -17.06
CA PRO A 62 -13.03 -10.56 -16.04
C PRO A 62 -14.41 -11.14 -15.71
N ILE A 63 -15.05 -11.86 -16.64
CA ILE A 63 -16.32 -12.55 -16.40
C ILE A 63 -16.10 -13.74 -15.47
N ALA A 64 -14.99 -14.44 -15.64
CA ALA A 64 -14.54 -15.48 -14.71
C ALA A 64 -13.95 -14.92 -13.41
N ARG A 65 -14.03 -13.61 -13.17
CA ARG A 65 -13.59 -12.95 -11.92
C ARG A 65 -12.10 -13.14 -11.62
N GLN A 66 -11.29 -13.22 -12.68
CA GLN A 66 -9.84 -13.37 -12.59
C GLN A 66 -9.11 -12.02 -12.51
N ILE A 67 -9.73 -10.98 -13.10
CA ILE A 67 -9.26 -9.59 -13.11
C ILE A 67 -10.46 -8.67 -12.96
N TYR A 68 -10.27 -7.54 -12.27
CA TYR A 68 -11.30 -6.56 -11.98
C TYR A 68 -10.79 -5.15 -12.22
N SER A 69 -11.69 -4.28 -12.65
CA SER A 69 -11.53 -2.84 -12.46
C SER A 69 -12.42 -2.42 -11.31
N ILE A 70 -11.87 -1.77 -10.30
CA ILE A 70 -12.62 -1.33 -9.12
C ILE A 70 -12.51 0.18 -9.01
N ALA A 71 -13.64 0.87 -9.09
CA ALA A 71 -13.74 2.28 -8.75
C ALA A 71 -13.85 2.45 -7.23
N ARG A 72 -13.00 3.29 -6.66
CA ARG A 72 -13.10 3.72 -5.25
C ARG A 72 -13.20 5.23 -5.21
N LYS A 73 -14.13 5.75 -4.40
CA LYS A 73 -14.20 7.17 -4.12
C LYS A 73 -13.04 7.58 -3.20
N SER A 74 -12.28 8.57 -3.62
CA SER A 74 -11.19 9.17 -2.86
C SER A 74 -11.26 10.68 -3.04
N LYS A 75 -11.38 11.43 -1.95
CA LYS A 75 -11.50 12.91 -1.96
C LYS A 75 -12.56 13.42 -2.96
N GLY A 76 -13.71 12.76 -3.02
CA GLY A 76 -14.81 13.11 -3.93
C GLY A 76 -14.63 12.70 -5.40
N GLN A 77 -13.48 12.14 -5.77
CA GLN A 77 -13.22 11.65 -7.13
C GLN A 77 -13.26 10.12 -7.19
N LEU A 78 -13.72 9.57 -8.32
CA LEU A 78 -13.64 8.14 -8.60
C LEU A 78 -12.25 7.80 -9.13
N LYS A 79 -11.50 7.02 -8.36
CA LYS A 79 -10.22 6.46 -8.79
C LYS A 79 -10.42 5.00 -9.18
N TRP A 80 -10.07 4.67 -10.41
CA TRP A 80 -10.12 3.31 -10.93
C TRP A 80 -8.81 2.58 -10.67
N GLN A 81 -8.92 1.30 -10.30
CA GLN A 81 -7.77 0.46 -10.02
C GLN A 81 -8.00 -0.93 -10.60
N ILE A 82 -7.01 -1.41 -11.35
CA ILE A 82 -7.01 -2.75 -11.93
C ILE A 82 -6.38 -3.70 -10.92
N GLN A 83 -7.10 -4.75 -10.57
CA GLN A 83 -6.71 -5.72 -9.55
C GLN A 83 -6.96 -7.14 -10.05
N ILE A 84 -6.16 -8.11 -9.63
CA ILE A 84 -6.37 -9.53 -9.96
C ILE A 84 -6.81 -10.33 -8.73
N SER A 85 -7.57 -11.41 -8.96
CA SER A 85 -7.83 -12.39 -7.91
C SER A 85 -6.62 -13.31 -7.72
N ILE A 86 -6.60 -14.00 -6.57
CA ILE A 86 -5.63 -15.08 -6.35
C ILE A 86 -5.75 -16.19 -7.40
N ASP A 87 -6.97 -16.50 -7.86
CA ASP A 87 -7.19 -17.49 -8.91
C ASP A 87 -6.68 -17.01 -10.27
N GLY A 88 -6.78 -15.70 -10.54
CA GLY A 88 -6.12 -15.08 -11.69
C GLY A 88 -4.59 -15.23 -11.63
N ALA A 89 -3.98 -14.97 -10.47
CA ALA A 89 -2.54 -15.14 -10.29
C ALA A 89 -2.09 -16.61 -10.47
N ARG A 90 -2.84 -17.55 -9.90
CA ARG A 90 -2.62 -19.01 -10.08
C ARG A 90 -2.71 -19.40 -11.55
N LEU A 91 -3.71 -18.92 -12.27
CA LEU A 91 -3.89 -19.23 -13.69
C LEU A 91 -2.75 -18.69 -14.54
N VAL A 92 -2.29 -17.46 -14.26
CA VAL A 92 -1.11 -16.89 -14.93
C VAL A 92 0.12 -17.74 -14.66
N ALA A 93 0.36 -18.12 -13.41
CA ALA A 93 1.47 -19.00 -13.03
C ALA A 93 1.39 -20.37 -13.72
N GLU A 94 0.23 -21.02 -13.71
CA GLU A 94 -0.01 -22.32 -14.34
C GLU A 94 0.28 -22.29 -15.85
N ARG A 95 -0.14 -21.22 -16.54
CA ARG A 95 0.06 -21.05 -17.99
C ARG A 95 1.53 -20.93 -18.39
N THR A 96 2.42 -20.57 -17.46
CA THR A 96 3.87 -20.58 -17.74
C THR A 96 4.42 -21.99 -17.91
N GLY A 97 3.70 -23.02 -17.45
CA GLY A 97 4.18 -24.40 -17.37
C GLY A 97 5.30 -24.62 -16.35
N GLN A 98 5.58 -23.62 -15.50
CA GLN A 98 6.63 -23.66 -14.48
C GLN A 98 6.09 -23.71 -13.04
N TYR A 99 4.78 -23.55 -12.83
CA TYR A 99 4.17 -23.67 -11.51
C TYR A 99 4.05 -25.14 -11.12
N GLU A 100 4.61 -25.51 -9.97
CA GLU A 100 4.61 -26.89 -9.45
C GLU A 100 3.79 -27.00 -8.15
N GLY A 101 2.91 -26.02 -7.92
CA GLY A 101 2.05 -25.93 -6.75
C GLY A 101 2.62 -25.06 -5.64
N GLN A 102 2.07 -25.23 -4.44
CA GLN A 102 2.41 -24.43 -3.27
C GLN A 102 2.49 -25.30 -2.01
N THR A 103 3.11 -24.76 -0.97
CA THR A 103 3.08 -25.36 0.36
C THR A 103 1.70 -25.18 0.98
N THR A 104 1.39 -26.01 1.97
CA THR A 104 0.29 -25.72 2.89
C THR A 104 0.53 -24.36 3.55
N PRO A 105 -0.49 -23.48 3.67
CA PRO A 105 -0.37 -22.27 4.45
C PRO A 105 -0.07 -22.58 5.91
N GLU A 106 0.87 -21.84 6.48
CA GLU A 106 1.20 -21.94 7.90
C GLU A 106 0.99 -20.59 8.58
N PHE A 107 0.61 -20.63 9.85
CA PHE A 107 0.23 -19.48 10.66
C PHE A 107 1.01 -19.45 11.96
N THR A 108 1.24 -18.25 12.49
CA THR A 108 1.93 -18.08 13.76
C THR A 108 1.35 -16.91 14.57
N ALA A 109 1.39 -17.03 15.90
CA ALA A 109 1.11 -15.94 16.84
C ALA A 109 2.40 -15.26 17.33
N ASP A 110 3.51 -15.98 17.35
CA ASP A 110 4.76 -15.59 18.03
C ASP A 110 5.96 -15.46 17.08
N GLY A 111 5.82 -15.86 15.81
CA GLY A 111 6.90 -15.91 14.83
C GLY A 111 7.78 -17.16 14.93
N ILE A 112 7.59 -17.99 15.97
CA ILE A 112 8.43 -19.16 16.28
C ILE A 112 7.67 -20.44 15.93
N THR A 113 6.45 -20.56 16.43
CA THR A 113 5.61 -21.75 16.23
C THR A 113 4.71 -21.55 15.03
N TRP A 114 4.83 -22.44 14.04
CA TRP A 114 4.03 -22.42 12.82
C TRP A 114 3.07 -23.61 12.80
N THR A 115 1.78 -23.33 12.62
CA THR A 115 0.71 -24.35 12.53
C THR A 115 -0.03 -24.26 11.20
N GLN A 116 -0.47 -25.39 10.68
CA GLN A 116 -1.28 -25.47 9.46
C GLN A 116 -2.77 -25.21 9.72
N VAL A 117 -3.21 -25.36 10.98
CA VAL A 117 -4.60 -25.15 11.39
C VAL A 117 -4.65 -24.10 12.48
N TRP A 118 -5.41 -23.03 12.23
CA TRP A 118 -5.61 -21.94 13.18
C TRP A 118 -6.98 -22.07 13.85
N LEU A 119 -7.01 -22.43 15.14
CA LEU A 119 -8.24 -22.60 15.92
C LEU A 119 -8.47 -21.51 16.97
N SER A 120 -7.51 -20.58 17.13
CA SER A 120 -7.65 -19.48 18.07
C SER A 120 -8.71 -18.48 17.60
N SER A 121 -9.42 -17.88 18.56
CA SER A 121 -10.31 -16.74 18.31
C SER A 121 -9.55 -15.46 17.96
N GLU A 122 -8.29 -15.34 18.42
CA GLU A 122 -7.42 -14.24 18.03
C GLU A 122 -6.81 -14.52 16.64
N PRO A 123 -6.73 -13.50 15.76
CA PRO A 123 -6.14 -13.69 14.45
C PRO A 123 -4.65 -14.04 14.55
N PRO A 124 -4.11 -14.85 13.62
CA PRO A 124 -2.68 -15.10 13.57
C PRO A 124 -1.94 -13.80 13.28
N LYS A 125 -0.75 -13.63 13.86
CA LYS A 125 0.10 -12.46 13.61
C LYS A 125 0.78 -12.49 12.26
N ALA A 126 1.04 -13.68 11.73
CA ALA A 126 1.51 -13.84 10.37
C ALA A 126 1.01 -15.14 9.73
N ALA A 127 0.95 -15.14 8.40
CA ALA A 127 0.83 -16.34 7.58
C ALA A 127 2.02 -16.43 6.62
N ARG A 128 2.44 -17.64 6.27
CA ARG A 128 3.44 -17.88 5.23
C ARG A 128 2.97 -18.95 4.25
N VAL A 129 3.32 -18.75 2.99
CA VAL A 129 3.08 -19.70 1.90
C VAL A 129 4.33 -19.73 1.03
N GLY A 130 4.73 -20.92 0.61
CA GLY A 130 5.78 -21.14 -0.38
C GLY A 130 5.20 -21.54 -1.73
N VAL A 131 5.79 -21.04 -2.82
CA VAL A 131 5.45 -21.46 -4.19
C VAL A 131 6.59 -22.31 -4.76
N TYR A 132 6.25 -23.46 -5.33
CA TYR A 132 7.19 -24.30 -6.08
C TYR A 132 7.21 -23.85 -7.53
N ARG A 133 8.41 -23.55 -8.03
CA ARG A 133 8.66 -23.21 -9.42
C ARG A 133 9.71 -24.13 -9.99
N ARG A 134 9.48 -24.64 -11.21
CA ARG A 134 10.40 -25.54 -11.88
C ARG A 134 11.83 -24.98 -11.90
N GLY A 135 12.78 -25.81 -11.49
CA GLY A 135 14.21 -25.48 -11.47
C GLY A 135 14.66 -24.74 -10.20
N PHE A 136 13.76 -24.43 -9.28
CA PHE A 136 14.12 -23.89 -7.97
C PHE A 136 14.45 -25.05 -7.02
N ARG A 137 15.42 -24.84 -6.13
CA ARG A 137 15.83 -25.88 -5.17
C ARG A 137 14.80 -26.08 -4.06
N GLU A 138 14.12 -25.00 -3.68
CA GLU A 138 13.18 -24.95 -2.56
C GLU A 138 12.00 -24.04 -2.91
N ALA A 139 10.92 -24.13 -2.11
CA ALA A 139 9.77 -23.24 -2.26
C ALA A 139 10.17 -21.78 -1.98
N LEU A 140 9.65 -20.87 -2.80
CA LEU A 140 9.77 -19.43 -2.55
C LEU A 140 8.75 -18.98 -1.52
N TYR A 141 9.18 -18.85 -0.27
CA TYR A 141 8.32 -18.36 0.80
C TYR A 141 8.10 -16.85 0.77
N ALA A 142 6.87 -16.46 1.04
CA ALA A 142 6.51 -15.12 1.44
C ALA A 142 5.68 -15.15 2.72
N VAL A 143 5.80 -14.07 3.51
CA VAL A 143 5.15 -13.91 4.81
C VAL A 143 4.28 -12.67 4.73
N ALA A 144 3.01 -12.80 5.11
CA ALA A 144 2.09 -11.69 5.28
C ALA A 144 1.84 -11.47 6.77
N LEU A 145 2.08 -10.23 7.24
CA LEU A 145 1.80 -9.83 8.62
C LEU A 145 0.37 -9.31 8.74
N TRP A 146 -0.34 -9.71 9.79
CA TRP A 146 -1.71 -9.28 10.03
C TRP A 146 -1.84 -7.76 10.06
N ASP A 147 -1.00 -7.10 10.85
CA ASP A 147 -1.05 -5.65 11.05
C ASP A 147 -0.74 -4.86 9.76
N ALA A 148 -0.07 -5.48 8.80
CA ALA A 148 0.11 -4.89 7.47
C ALA A 148 -1.15 -5.08 6.60
N TYR A 149 -1.69 -6.29 6.51
CA TYR A 149 -2.69 -6.56 5.46
C TYR A 149 -4.14 -6.41 5.90
N VAL A 150 -4.42 -6.40 7.21
CA VAL A 150 -5.80 -6.35 7.70
C VAL A 150 -6.53 -5.11 7.20
N GLN A 151 -7.69 -5.32 6.57
CA GLN A 151 -8.53 -4.21 6.15
C GLN A 151 -9.43 -3.77 7.30
N THR A 152 -9.35 -2.49 7.62
CA THR A 152 -10.17 -1.85 8.64
C THR A 152 -11.21 -0.92 8.01
N LYS A 153 -12.25 -0.62 8.78
CA LYS A 153 -13.32 0.34 8.44
C LYS A 153 -13.63 1.19 9.66
N ASP A 154 -14.19 2.36 9.43
CA ASP A 154 -14.78 3.16 10.50
C ASP A 154 -16.02 2.45 11.07
N GLU A 155 -16.19 2.55 12.39
CA GLU A 155 -17.40 2.12 13.07
C GLU A 155 -18.46 3.23 12.97
N TRP A 156 -19.68 2.81 12.62
CA TRP A 156 -20.84 3.67 12.43
C TRP A 156 -21.95 3.21 13.37
N GLU A 157 -22.50 4.14 14.13
CA GLU A 157 -23.61 3.91 15.04
C GLU A 157 -24.69 4.97 14.79
N ASN A 158 -25.94 4.52 14.57
CA ASN A 158 -27.09 5.41 14.31
C ASN A 158 -26.83 6.46 13.20
N GLY A 159 -26.11 6.06 12.15
CA GLY A 159 -25.78 6.96 11.01
C GLY A 159 -24.68 7.98 11.30
N SER A 160 -24.05 7.93 12.48
CA SER A 160 -22.92 8.79 12.85
C SER A 160 -21.64 7.96 13.00
N ARG A 161 -20.51 8.54 12.60
CA ARG A 161 -19.19 7.94 12.77
C ARG A 161 -18.80 8.02 14.24
N THR A 162 -18.45 6.89 14.85
CA THR A 162 -18.05 6.85 16.28
C THR A 162 -16.62 7.33 16.50
N GLY A 163 -15.82 7.40 15.43
CA GLY A 163 -14.39 7.75 15.46
C GLY A 163 -13.48 6.54 15.72
N LYS A 164 -14.05 5.35 15.96
CA LYS A 164 -13.30 4.11 16.16
C LYS A 164 -13.07 3.39 14.84
N VAL A 165 -11.86 2.84 14.67
CA VAL A 165 -11.51 1.99 13.54
C VAL A 165 -11.63 0.53 13.97
N ILE A 166 -12.39 -0.26 13.20
CA ILE A 166 -12.63 -1.69 13.45
C ILE A 166 -12.18 -2.52 12.26
N VAL A 167 -11.92 -3.81 12.48
CA VAL A 167 -11.64 -4.76 11.39
C VAL A 167 -12.88 -4.91 10.51
N SER A 168 -12.70 -4.98 9.19
CA SER A 168 -13.79 -5.20 8.24
C SER A 168 -14.43 -6.58 8.43
N ASP A 169 -15.72 -6.72 8.09
CA ASP A 169 -16.50 -7.94 8.41
C ASP A 169 -15.90 -9.20 7.77
N MET A 170 -15.34 -9.06 6.56
CA MET A 170 -14.69 -10.16 5.86
C MET A 170 -13.45 -10.66 6.60
N TRP A 171 -12.62 -9.73 7.09
CA TRP A 171 -11.41 -10.05 7.85
C TRP A 171 -11.72 -10.53 9.27
N GLN A 172 -12.79 -10.04 9.88
CA GLN A 172 -13.25 -10.55 11.17
C GLN A 172 -13.74 -12.00 11.05
N LYS A 173 -14.49 -12.33 9.98
CA LYS A 173 -15.05 -13.67 9.77
C LYS A 173 -14.04 -14.68 9.24
N MET A 174 -13.12 -14.26 8.36
CA MET A 174 -12.24 -15.14 7.59
C MET A 174 -10.75 -14.74 7.69
N GLY A 175 -10.34 -14.15 8.80
CA GLY A 175 -9.00 -13.58 8.99
C GLY A 175 -7.83 -14.47 8.58
N PRO A 176 -7.71 -15.70 9.10
CA PRO A 176 -6.63 -16.61 8.71
C PRO A 176 -6.61 -16.90 7.21
N LEU A 177 -7.78 -17.13 6.60
CA LEU A 177 -7.89 -17.38 5.16
C LEU A 177 -7.46 -16.16 4.33
N MET A 178 -7.85 -14.95 4.74
CA MET A 178 -7.46 -13.72 4.07
C MET A 178 -5.95 -13.49 4.16
N LEU A 179 -5.35 -13.75 5.33
CA LEU A 179 -3.92 -13.61 5.53
C LEU A 179 -3.11 -14.63 4.70
N ALA A 180 -3.58 -15.88 4.63
CA ALA A 180 -2.98 -16.90 3.78
C ALA A 180 -3.02 -16.50 2.28
N LYS A 181 -4.13 -15.93 1.81
CA LYS A 181 -4.23 -15.41 0.43
C LYS A 181 -3.22 -14.31 0.15
N CYS A 182 -2.99 -13.42 1.11
CA CYS A 182 -1.96 -12.38 0.99
C CYS A 182 -0.57 -13.00 0.86
N ALA A 183 -0.23 -13.94 1.74
CA ALA A 183 1.06 -14.63 1.71
C ALA A 183 1.28 -15.39 0.39
N GLU A 184 0.24 -16.07 -0.11
CA GLU A 184 0.28 -16.77 -1.39
C GLU A 184 0.47 -15.81 -2.57
N MET A 185 -0.26 -14.71 -2.62
CA MET A 185 -0.09 -13.70 -3.67
C MET A 185 1.34 -13.16 -3.69
N LEU A 186 1.90 -12.83 -2.53
CA LEU A 186 3.29 -12.37 -2.42
C LEU A 186 4.28 -13.43 -2.92
N ALA A 187 4.06 -14.70 -2.59
CA ALA A 187 4.89 -15.81 -3.05
C ALA A 187 4.80 -15.99 -4.57
N LEU A 188 3.59 -15.89 -5.15
CA LEU A 188 3.37 -15.94 -6.59
C LEU A 188 4.06 -14.77 -7.30
N ARG A 189 3.99 -13.55 -6.76
CA ARG A 189 4.71 -12.39 -7.33
C ARG A 189 6.22 -12.54 -7.28
N LYS A 190 6.76 -13.14 -6.22
CA LYS A 190 8.20 -13.49 -6.14
C LYS A 190 8.56 -14.56 -7.17
N ALA A 191 7.70 -15.57 -7.34
CA ALA A 191 7.96 -16.69 -8.23
C ALA A 191 7.77 -16.34 -9.71
N PHE A 192 6.83 -15.46 -10.06
CA PHE A 192 6.49 -15.10 -11.44
C PHE A 192 6.50 -13.57 -11.65
N PRO A 193 7.64 -12.90 -11.39
CA PRO A 193 7.68 -11.43 -11.35
C PRO A 193 7.39 -10.78 -12.69
N GLN A 194 7.78 -11.42 -13.81
CA GLN A 194 7.52 -10.90 -15.16
C GLN A 194 6.06 -11.09 -15.55
N ASP A 195 5.50 -12.27 -15.29
CA ASP A 195 4.14 -12.63 -15.69
C ASP A 195 3.10 -11.82 -14.90
N LEU A 196 3.35 -11.62 -13.59
CA LEU A 196 2.51 -10.85 -12.69
C LEU A 196 2.91 -9.37 -12.58
N SER A 197 3.91 -8.92 -13.35
CA SER A 197 4.33 -7.51 -13.33
C SER A 197 3.17 -6.58 -13.68
N GLY A 198 3.02 -5.51 -12.90
CA GLY A 198 1.95 -4.53 -13.06
C GLY A 198 0.54 -5.05 -12.73
N LEU A 199 0.40 -6.27 -12.21
CA LEU A 199 -0.85 -6.78 -11.65
C LEU A 199 -0.74 -6.77 -10.13
N TYR A 200 -1.72 -6.19 -9.46
CA TYR A 200 -1.76 -6.08 -8.00
C TYR A 200 -3.00 -6.78 -7.46
N SER A 201 -2.91 -7.36 -6.26
CA SER A 201 -4.11 -7.81 -5.56
C SER A 201 -4.80 -6.66 -4.83
N SER A 202 -6.03 -6.91 -4.42
CA SER A 202 -6.82 -5.96 -3.63
C SER A 202 -6.12 -5.57 -2.32
N GLU A 203 -5.43 -6.52 -1.71
CA GLU A 203 -4.77 -6.39 -0.41
C GLU A 203 -3.46 -5.59 -0.52
N GLU A 204 -2.66 -5.78 -1.58
CA GLU A 204 -1.47 -4.96 -1.84
C GLU A 204 -1.82 -3.49 -2.09
N MET A 205 -2.91 -3.24 -2.81
CA MET A 205 -3.40 -1.89 -3.10
C MET A 205 -3.99 -1.21 -1.85
N ALA A 206 -4.58 -1.99 -0.94
CA ALA A 206 -5.06 -1.49 0.35
C ALA A 206 -3.89 -1.04 1.24
N GLN A 207 -2.76 -1.75 1.20
CA GLN A 207 -1.52 -1.37 1.90
C GLN A 207 -0.89 -0.09 1.34
N ALA A 208 -0.84 0.06 0.01
CA ALA A 208 -0.25 1.23 -0.64
C ALA A 208 -1.10 2.51 -0.54
N THR A 209 -2.36 2.39 -0.11
CA THR A 209 -3.25 3.54 0.08
C THR A 209 -3.20 3.93 1.57
N PRO A 210 -2.59 5.08 1.96
CA PRO A 210 -2.72 5.55 3.33
C PRO A 210 -4.21 5.68 3.68
N PRO A 211 -4.64 5.39 4.92
CA PRO A 211 -6.05 5.40 5.29
C PRO A 211 -6.65 6.76 4.93
N ALA A 212 -7.37 6.79 3.82
CA ALA A 212 -8.14 7.94 3.43
C ALA A 212 -9.30 8.02 4.43
N ALA A 213 -9.50 9.20 5.04
CA ALA A 213 -10.76 9.48 5.71
C ALA A 213 -11.88 9.31 4.68
N GLN A 214 -12.59 8.18 4.75
CA GLN A 214 -13.70 7.86 3.88
C GLN A 214 -14.97 8.04 4.67
N GLU A 215 -15.53 9.25 4.60
CA GLU A 215 -16.77 9.60 5.28
C GLU A 215 -18.01 9.34 4.42
N GLN A 216 -18.90 8.54 5.02
CA GLN A 216 -20.36 8.48 4.89
C GLN A 216 -20.97 7.77 3.66
N PRO A 217 -21.79 6.73 3.89
CA PRO A 217 -23.12 6.60 3.33
C PRO A 217 -24.15 7.26 4.27
N VAL A 218 -24.62 8.49 3.96
CA VAL A 218 -25.85 9.01 4.57
C VAL A 218 -27.05 8.35 3.88
N SER A 219 -27.83 7.63 4.67
CA SER A 219 -29.20 7.24 4.38
C SER A 219 -30.13 8.41 4.72
N SER A 220 -31.03 8.77 3.80
CA SER A 220 -32.19 9.60 4.14
C SER A 220 -33.39 9.08 3.39
N ASP A 221 -34.40 8.62 4.13
CA ASP A 221 -35.71 8.31 3.58
C ASP A 221 -36.75 9.31 4.10
N ALA A 222 -37.62 9.69 3.16
CA ALA A 222 -38.96 10.27 3.29
C ALA A 222 -39.20 11.77 3.65
N ARG A 223 -39.57 12.48 2.56
CA ARG A 223 -40.80 13.31 2.37
C ARG A 223 -40.93 14.66 3.10
N GLY A 224 -40.99 15.72 2.29
CA GLY A 224 -41.66 16.99 2.62
C GLY A 224 -41.29 18.10 1.63
N ALA A 225 -42.24 18.53 0.81
CA ALA A 225 -42.08 19.54 -0.22
C ALA A 225 -41.76 20.95 0.32
N ALA A 226 -40.90 21.72 -0.37
CA ALA A 226 -41.15 23.13 -0.74
C ALA A 226 -39.97 23.76 -1.53
N ALA A 227 -40.34 24.27 -2.70
CA ALA A 227 -39.80 25.34 -3.54
C ALA A 227 -38.42 26.03 -3.29
N VAL A 228 -37.61 26.01 -4.36
CA VAL A 228 -36.95 27.12 -5.10
C VAL A 228 -36.22 28.26 -4.34
N ASN A 229 -34.90 28.38 -4.56
CA ASN A 229 -34.22 29.58 -5.13
C ASN A 229 -32.70 29.32 -5.39
N PRO A 230 -32.10 29.85 -6.49
CA PRO A 230 -30.68 29.73 -6.81
C PRO A 230 -29.90 31.03 -6.40
N PRO A 231 -28.59 31.13 -6.68
CA PRO A 231 -27.51 31.31 -5.70
C PRO A 231 -27.18 32.78 -5.36
N SER A 232 -26.67 33.04 -4.15
CA SER A 232 -25.90 34.26 -3.88
C SER A 232 -24.41 33.93 -3.77
N ALA A 233 -23.64 34.61 -4.62
CA ALA A 233 -22.20 34.72 -4.54
C ALA A 233 -21.81 35.59 -3.34
N ASP A 234 -21.08 35.01 -2.39
CA ASP A 234 -20.07 35.71 -1.57
C ASP A 234 -19.44 34.71 -0.59
N ALA A 235 -18.18 34.34 -0.84
CA ALA A 235 -17.28 33.84 0.20
C ALA A 235 -15.83 34.28 -0.14
N PRO A 236 -15.07 34.87 0.80
CA PRO A 236 -13.81 35.55 0.52
C PRO A 236 -12.59 34.62 0.54
N ALA A 237 -11.49 35.06 -0.08
CA ALA A 237 -10.19 34.42 -0.08
C ALA A 237 -9.60 34.24 1.34
N PRO A 238 -8.81 33.18 1.61
CA PRO A 238 -8.25 32.93 2.94
C PRO A 238 -7.13 33.93 3.27
N GLU A 239 -7.29 34.66 4.37
CA GLU A 239 -6.28 35.58 4.92
C GLU A 239 -5.09 34.81 5.53
N ALA A 240 -3.88 35.31 5.27
CA ALA A 240 -2.63 34.80 5.80
C ALA A 240 -2.50 35.08 7.31
N ARG A 241 -2.60 34.04 8.14
CA ARG A 241 -2.32 34.11 9.58
C ARG A 241 -0.80 34.20 9.81
N ALA A 242 -0.36 35.17 10.62
CA ALA A 242 1.04 35.28 11.03
C ALA A 242 1.44 34.14 12.00
N PRO A 243 2.67 33.60 11.90
CA PRO A 243 3.13 32.49 12.73
C PRO A 243 3.24 32.88 14.21
N GLN A 244 3.04 31.92 15.12
CA GLN A 244 3.07 32.16 16.57
C GLN A 244 4.47 32.32 17.15
N LYS A 245 5.50 31.80 16.46
CA LYS A 245 6.92 31.94 16.83
C LYS A 245 7.77 32.19 15.59
N ASP A 246 8.98 32.70 15.80
CA ASP A 246 10.01 32.80 14.77
C ASP A 246 10.67 31.43 14.56
N TRP A 247 9.93 30.54 13.87
CA TRP A 247 10.36 29.18 13.57
C TRP A 247 11.60 29.13 12.68
N LEU A 248 11.80 30.14 11.84
CA LEU A 248 12.94 30.21 10.93
C LEU A 248 14.25 30.41 11.70
N LYS A 249 14.25 31.26 12.73
CA LYS A 249 15.40 31.44 13.61
C LYS A 249 15.71 30.18 14.43
N LEU A 250 14.69 29.48 14.92
CA LEU A 250 14.87 28.24 15.69
C LEU A 250 15.42 27.12 14.81
N ALA A 251 14.87 26.95 13.61
CA ALA A 251 15.31 25.92 12.66
C ALA A 251 16.77 26.10 12.25
N ASN A 252 17.19 27.33 11.88
CA ASN A 252 18.57 27.62 11.48
C ASN A 252 19.60 27.48 12.63
N ALA A 253 19.15 27.42 13.88
CA ALA A 253 20.03 27.20 15.03
C ALA A 253 20.29 25.71 15.31
N ALA A 254 19.47 24.80 14.75
CA ALA A 254 19.61 23.36 14.94
C ALA A 254 20.82 22.83 14.16
N LYS A 255 21.70 22.08 14.83
CA LYS A 255 22.92 21.51 14.25
C LYS A 255 22.80 20.02 13.95
N SER A 256 21.73 19.38 14.37
CA SER A 256 21.45 17.96 14.15
C SER A 256 19.96 17.70 13.94
N LYS A 257 19.63 16.53 13.40
CA LYS A 257 18.24 16.09 13.23
C LYS A 257 17.50 15.97 14.57
N ASP A 258 18.21 15.60 15.63
CA ASP A 258 17.64 15.50 16.97
C ASP A 258 17.23 16.86 17.55
N GLU A 259 17.99 17.91 17.28
CA GLU A 259 17.65 19.29 17.68
C GLU A 259 16.49 19.87 16.84
N LEU A 260 16.36 19.45 15.58
CA LEU A 260 15.32 19.95 14.67
C LEU A 260 13.96 19.26 14.88
N ARG A 261 13.95 18.01 15.36
CA ARG A 261 12.74 17.21 15.64
C ARG A 261 11.73 17.89 16.59
N PRO A 262 12.11 18.43 17.76
CA PRO A 262 11.16 19.11 18.63
C PRO A 262 10.60 20.39 18.01
N ILE A 263 11.39 21.12 17.21
CA ILE A 263 10.95 22.34 16.52
C ILE A 263 9.84 22.02 15.51
N PHE A 264 9.98 20.91 14.76
CA PHE A 264 8.95 20.45 13.83
C PHE A 264 7.66 20.05 14.55
N GLN A 265 7.75 19.34 15.67
CA GLN A 265 6.60 18.92 16.46
C GLN A 265 5.85 20.10 17.08
N GLU A 266 6.56 21.10 17.60
CA GLU A 266 5.94 22.33 18.11
C GLU A 266 5.29 23.17 17.01
N ALA A 267 5.93 23.30 15.84
CA ALA A 267 5.35 24.02 14.71
C ALA A 267 4.10 23.30 14.15
N GLN A 268 4.09 21.97 14.18
CA GLN A 268 2.91 21.16 13.83
C GLN A 268 1.77 21.35 14.83
N ALA A 269 2.07 21.34 16.13
CA ALA A 269 1.08 21.56 17.19
C ALA A 269 0.50 22.99 17.15
N ALA A 270 1.30 23.98 16.74
CA ALA A 270 0.86 25.35 16.53
C ALA A 270 0.03 25.55 15.24
N GLY A 271 0.06 24.58 14.31
CA GLY A 271 -0.59 24.68 12.99
C GLY A 271 0.16 25.59 12.01
N ASP A 272 1.42 25.90 12.29
CA ASP A 272 2.22 26.89 11.55
C ASP A 272 2.99 26.29 10.36
N LEU A 273 2.89 24.98 10.11
CA LEU A 273 3.60 24.33 9.00
C LEU A 273 3.21 24.86 7.61
N ASN A 274 1.99 25.36 7.46
CA ASN A 274 1.48 25.88 6.18
C ASN A 274 1.70 27.40 6.05
N VAL A 275 2.46 28.03 6.95
CA VAL A 275 2.79 29.46 6.87
C VAL A 275 3.80 29.67 5.74
N ALA A 276 3.47 30.59 4.83
CA ALA A 276 4.36 30.97 3.75
C ALA A 276 5.53 31.82 4.28
N LEU A 277 6.75 31.38 3.97
CA LEU A 277 8.00 32.08 4.23
C LEU A 277 8.25 33.12 3.13
N GLY A 278 9.14 34.09 3.40
CA GLY A 278 9.46 35.20 2.48
C GLY A 278 10.09 34.77 1.15
N ASP A 279 10.50 33.51 1.02
CA ASP A 279 11.01 32.88 -0.20
C ASP A 279 9.93 32.11 -1.00
N GLY A 280 8.67 32.16 -0.56
CA GLY A 280 7.52 31.53 -1.20
C GLY A 280 7.29 30.06 -0.82
N ARG A 281 8.12 29.48 0.05
CA ARG A 281 7.94 28.10 0.54
C ARG A 281 7.08 28.07 1.81
N GLU A 282 6.41 26.96 2.06
CA GLU A 282 5.77 26.71 3.35
C GLU A 282 6.82 26.32 4.40
N LEU A 283 6.63 26.74 5.65
CA LEU A 283 7.52 26.39 6.77
C LEU A 283 7.77 24.88 6.87
N GLY A 284 6.75 24.06 6.62
CA GLY A 284 6.85 22.61 6.64
C GLY A 284 7.79 22.06 5.57
N ALA A 285 7.80 22.64 4.36
CA ALA A 285 8.71 22.26 3.29
C ALA A 285 10.16 22.64 3.64
N TYR A 286 10.35 23.84 4.20
CA TYR A 286 11.66 24.31 4.63
C TYR A 286 12.28 23.46 5.75
N LEU A 287 11.51 23.09 6.77
CA LEU A 287 11.98 22.23 7.86
C LEU A 287 12.37 20.82 7.38
N TRP A 288 11.67 20.31 6.37
CA TRP A 288 11.96 19.00 5.78
C TRP A 288 13.27 18.99 5.00
N GLU A 289 13.52 20.02 4.19
CA GLU A 289 14.78 20.17 3.46
C GLU A 289 15.96 20.35 4.43
N LEU A 290 15.79 21.17 5.47
CA LEU A 290 16.84 21.38 6.46
C LEU A 290 17.22 20.09 7.19
N ARG A 291 16.23 19.26 7.53
CA ARG A 291 16.45 17.95 8.16
C ARG A 291 17.28 17.00 7.28
N ASP A 292 17.08 17.02 5.97
CA ASP A 292 17.84 16.17 5.04
C ASP A 292 19.30 16.64 4.87
N SER A 293 19.59 17.90 5.21
CA SER A 293 20.94 18.48 5.18
C SER A 293 21.75 18.33 6.49
N LEU A 294 21.11 17.97 7.60
CA LEU A 294 21.75 17.89 8.92
C LEU A 294 22.17 16.44 9.27
N PRO A 295 23.25 16.25 10.06
CA PRO A 295 23.66 14.93 10.57
C PRO A 295 22.69 14.39 11.64
N ASP A 296 22.67 13.07 11.82
CA ASP A 296 21.76 12.41 12.78
C ASP A 296 22.02 12.82 14.24
N HIS A 297 23.30 13.01 14.64
CA HIS A 297 23.69 13.52 15.96
C HIS A 297 24.84 14.52 15.85
N THR A 298 24.96 15.42 16.83
CA THR A 298 26.17 16.22 17.05
C THR A 298 27.12 15.40 17.95
N PRO A 299 28.35 15.05 17.53
CA PRO A 299 29.32 14.44 18.43
C PRO A 299 29.61 15.42 19.58
N SER A 300 29.47 14.98 20.83
CA SER A 300 30.04 15.70 21.96
C SER A 300 31.55 15.70 21.82
N GLU A 301 32.19 16.86 21.96
CA GLU A 301 33.64 16.94 22.15
C GLU A 301 33.97 16.29 23.50
N ASP A 302 34.21 14.98 23.49
CA ASP A 302 34.90 14.31 24.59
C ASP A 302 36.37 14.73 24.51
N VAL A 303 36.74 15.63 25.41
CA VAL A 303 38.14 15.90 25.74
C VAL A 303 38.74 14.59 26.25
N VAL A 304 39.48 13.91 25.38
CA VAL A 304 40.29 12.77 25.78
C VAL A 304 41.50 13.31 26.55
N ASP A 305 41.52 13.06 27.86
CA ASP A 305 42.73 13.23 28.68
C ASP A 305 43.84 12.36 28.07
N ALA A 306 44.88 13.03 27.57
CA ALA A 306 46.09 12.38 27.10
C ALA A 306 46.82 11.76 28.30
N VAL A 307 46.75 10.44 28.43
CA VAL A 307 47.68 9.69 29.27
C VAL A 307 49.02 9.66 28.55
N VAL A 308 50.01 10.32 29.13
CA VAL A 308 51.42 10.21 28.75
C VAL A 308 51.85 8.76 28.97
N VAL A 309 52.18 8.05 27.90
CA VAL A 309 52.80 6.73 27.96
C VAL A 309 54.31 6.94 27.90
N ASP A 310 55.02 6.53 28.95
CA ASP A 310 56.47 6.48 29.00
C ASP A 310 57.00 5.54 27.90
N ASP A 311 57.94 6.08 27.12
CA ASP A 311 58.59 5.46 25.97
C ASP A 311 59.79 4.65 26.46
N ASP A 312 59.62 3.35 26.74
CA ASP A 312 60.74 2.41 26.80
C ASP A 312 60.29 0.93 26.82
N THR A 313 59.91 0.37 25.66
CA THR A 313 60.11 -1.07 25.38
C THR A 313 60.01 -1.39 23.88
N PRO A 314 61.01 -2.04 23.25
CA PRO A 314 60.96 -2.32 21.82
C PRO A 314 60.03 -3.50 21.51
N VAL A 315 59.18 -3.31 20.50
CA VAL A 315 58.25 -4.32 19.98
C VAL A 315 59.02 -5.30 19.09
N THR A 316 59.22 -6.53 19.54
CA THR A 316 59.63 -7.66 18.70
C THR A 316 58.55 -8.73 18.69
N GLU A 317 58.29 -9.24 17.48
CA GLU A 317 57.50 -10.42 17.10
C GLU A 317 56.08 -10.18 16.57
N TRP A 318 55.96 -10.36 15.24
CA TRP A 318 54.71 -10.55 14.51
C TRP A 318 54.46 -12.05 14.31
N THR A 319 53.36 -12.58 14.83
CA THR A 319 52.99 -13.99 14.70
C THR A 319 52.49 -14.29 13.27
N THR A 320 53.26 -15.08 12.52
CA THR A 320 52.90 -15.54 11.16
C THR A 320 52.03 -16.81 11.22
N ALA A 321 50.94 -16.84 10.46
CA ALA A 321 50.02 -17.98 10.34
C ALA A 321 50.65 -19.17 9.56
N LYS A 322 50.45 -20.40 10.05
CA LYS A 322 50.92 -21.65 9.42
C LYS A 322 49.91 -22.17 8.38
N ILE A 323 50.42 -22.53 7.19
CA ILE A 323 49.70 -23.23 6.12
C ILE A 323 49.80 -24.76 6.36
N PRO A 324 48.74 -25.55 6.17
CA PRO A 324 48.81 -27.02 6.29
C PRO A 324 49.38 -27.65 5.00
N ASN A 325 50.45 -28.43 5.14
CA ASN A 325 50.95 -29.31 4.07
C ASN A 325 50.04 -30.55 3.96
N GLY A 326 49.66 -30.89 2.73
CA GLY A 326 49.11 -32.19 2.38
C GLY A 326 50.25 -33.18 2.13
N ASP A 327 50.09 -34.39 2.67
CA ASP A 327 50.93 -35.54 2.36
C ASP A 327 50.09 -36.59 1.63
N ASP A 328 50.50 -36.89 0.39
CA ASP A 328 50.27 -38.17 -0.29
C ASP A 328 51.54 -39.02 -0.08
N ALA A 329 51.42 -40.16 0.62
CA ALA A 329 52.22 -41.37 0.47
C ALA A 329 51.62 -42.54 1.26
#